data_AF-A0A958P0I0-F1
#
_entry.id   AF-A0A958P0I0-F1
#
_cell.length_a   1.000
_cell.length_b   1.000
_cell.length_c   1.000
_cell.angle_alpha   90.00
_cell.angle_beta   90.00
_cell.angle_gamma   90.00
#
_symmetry.space_group_name_H-M   'P 1'
#
loop_
_entity.id
_entity.type
_entity.pdbx_description
1 polymer ?
#
loop_
_entity_poly.entity_id
_entity_poly.type
_entity_poly.pdbx_seq_one_letter_code
_entity_poly.pdbx_strand_id
1 'polypeptide(L)'
;MSSEVILKERLSDSNIESIEDLIALITQFFPQADTNFIRKAYEFSEKAHAGQIRRSGEPYISHPLGVAGILADLHLDLPTIATGLLHDTVEDTDVTLDEIEKEFGEEVRHIVDGVTKISKMNFRNTHEKQGENIRKMIVAMGKDVRVVLVKLADRLHNMRTLNHMPPEKQARIAFETLDIYAPLAGRLGISSIKVELEDLSFRYSEPEAYYSLVQKVSKKKKEREKYIDEVKKDLESEIAKSIKSNHEISGRPKHFYSIFKKMKMRGIDYEQVYDILAFRICVDTIPECYEVLGLIHNLWKPIPGRFKDFIAMPKNNNYQSLHTT
;
A
#
# COMPACT_ATOMS: atom_id res chain seq x y z
N MET A 1 3.51 2.66 22.67
CA MET A 1 2.81 3.48 21.65
C MET A 1 3.80 3.94 20.58
N SER A 2 4.39 2.97 19.88
CA SER A 2 5.56 3.16 19.01
C SER A 2 5.20 3.24 17.52
N SER A 3 3.92 3.08 17.20
CA SER A 3 3.44 2.74 15.85
C SER A 3 2.59 3.85 15.22
N GLU A 4 1.84 4.63 16.01
CA GLU A 4 0.74 5.50 15.53
C GLU A 4 1.14 6.61 14.56
N VAL A 5 2.34 7.18 14.66
CA VAL A 5 2.73 8.31 13.79
C VAL A 5 3.22 7.85 12.40
N ILE A 6 3.60 6.58 12.24
CA ILE A 6 3.95 6.00 10.93
C ILE A 6 2.70 5.37 10.27
N LEU A 7 1.64 5.14 11.04
CA LEU A 7 0.45 4.38 10.61
C LEU A 7 -0.53 5.14 9.72
N LYS A 8 -0.51 6.47 9.63
CA LYS A 8 -1.48 7.24 8.80
C LYS A 8 -1.37 6.98 7.28
N GLU A 9 -0.30 6.36 6.78
CA GLU A 9 -0.17 5.97 5.36
C GLU A 9 -0.21 4.46 5.11
N ARG A 10 -0.28 3.64 6.17
CA ARG A 10 -0.50 2.21 6.04
C ARG A 10 -1.99 1.95 5.93
N LEU A 11 -2.37 0.95 5.12
CA LEU A 11 -3.72 0.39 5.21
C LEU A 11 -3.93 -0.04 6.66
N SER A 12 -5.17 0.02 7.14
CA SER A 12 -5.43 -0.19 8.54
C SER A 12 -4.80 -1.52 8.99
N ASP A 13 -4.14 -1.52 10.15
CA ASP A 13 -3.74 -2.77 10.82
C ASP A 13 -4.99 -3.47 11.41
N SER A 14 -6.19 -3.19 10.87
CA SER A 14 -7.43 -3.86 11.25
C SER A 14 -7.23 -5.34 10.97
N ASN A 15 -6.92 -6.07 12.03
CA ASN A 15 -6.90 -7.51 12.03
C ASN A 15 -8.35 -7.95 11.79
N ILE A 16 -8.71 -8.13 10.52
CA ILE A 16 -9.96 -8.75 10.13
C ILE A 16 -9.84 -10.23 10.51
N GLU A 17 -10.23 -10.54 11.74
CA GLU A 17 -10.16 -11.89 12.31
C GLU A 17 -11.45 -12.67 12.05
N SER A 18 -12.55 -11.96 11.79
CA SER A 18 -13.86 -12.55 11.50
C SER A 18 -14.56 -11.93 10.30
N ILE A 19 -15.55 -12.65 9.78
CA ILE A 19 -16.46 -12.13 8.74
C ILE A 19 -17.26 -10.92 9.22
N GLU A 20 -17.56 -10.82 10.52
CA GLU A 20 -18.29 -9.68 11.08
C GLU A 20 -17.43 -8.41 11.06
N ASP A 21 -16.12 -8.53 11.29
CA ASP A 21 -15.20 -7.39 11.19
C ASP A 21 -15.14 -6.87 9.75
N LEU A 22 -15.10 -7.78 8.77
CA LEU A 22 -15.12 -7.43 7.35
C LEU A 22 -16.44 -6.75 6.96
N ILE A 23 -17.57 -7.29 7.38
CA ILE A 23 -18.88 -6.71 7.11
C ILE A 23 -19.02 -5.33 7.78
N ALA A 24 -18.54 -5.18 9.01
CA ALA A 24 -18.53 -3.90 9.71
C ALA A 24 -17.71 -2.86 8.94
N LEU A 25 -16.52 -3.22 8.45
CA LEU A 25 -15.69 -2.35 7.63
C LEU A 25 -16.38 -1.94 6.33
N ILE A 26 -16.96 -2.90 5.60
CA ILE A 26 -17.70 -2.63 4.35
C ILE A 26 -18.87 -1.67 4.59
N THR A 27 -19.62 -1.90 5.68
CA THR A 27 -20.81 -1.11 6.00
C THR A 27 -20.48 0.35 6.35
N GLN A 28 -19.25 0.63 6.82
CA GLN A 28 -18.82 2.01 7.11
C GLN A 28 -18.77 2.90 5.87
N PHE A 29 -18.33 2.35 4.72
CA PHE A 29 -18.24 3.12 3.48
C PHE A 29 -19.32 2.77 2.45
N PHE A 30 -19.96 1.62 2.58
CA PHE A 30 -21.08 1.22 1.75
C PHE A 30 -22.25 0.68 2.60
N PRO A 31 -23.05 1.56 3.23
CA PRO A 31 -24.12 1.15 4.15
C PRO A 31 -25.23 0.30 3.53
N GLN A 32 -25.38 0.31 2.21
CA GLN A 32 -26.38 -0.44 1.46
C GLN A 32 -25.80 -1.70 0.79
N ALA A 33 -24.58 -2.08 1.17
CA ALA A 33 -23.94 -3.29 0.64
C ALA A 33 -24.80 -4.54 0.91
N ASP A 34 -24.87 -5.44 -0.08
CA ASP A 34 -25.41 -6.77 0.15
C ASP A 34 -24.40 -7.60 0.96
N THR A 35 -24.54 -7.55 2.28
CA THR A 35 -23.66 -8.27 3.21
C THR A 35 -23.85 -9.78 3.13
N ASN A 36 -25.01 -10.26 2.64
CA ASN A 36 -25.24 -11.69 2.43
C ASN A 36 -24.38 -12.23 1.29
N PHE A 37 -24.14 -11.44 0.25
CA PHE A 37 -23.24 -11.80 -0.84
C PHE A 37 -21.81 -12.08 -0.33
N ILE A 38 -21.29 -11.22 0.55
CA ILE A 38 -19.96 -11.38 1.14
C ILE A 38 -19.92 -12.57 2.11
N ARG A 39 -20.97 -12.75 2.93
CA ARG A 39 -21.09 -13.91 3.83
C ARG A 39 -21.13 -15.22 3.06
N LYS A 40 -21.86 -15.27 1.94
CA LYS A 40 -21.89 -16.42 1.04
C LYS A 40 -20.49 -16.75 0.49
N ALA A 41 -19.74 -15.74 0.07
CA ALA A 41 -18.37 -15.93 -0.43
C ALA A 41 -17.43 -16.46 0.67
N TYR A 42 -17.56 -15.94 1.89
CA TYR A 42 -16.81 -16.43 3.05
C TYR A 42 -17.12 -17.89 3.36
N GLU A 43 -18.40 -18.26 3.49
CA GLU A 43 -18.80 -19.64 3.78
C GLU A 43 -18.39 -20.61 2.68
N PHE A 44 -18.45 -20.18 1.41
CA PHE A 44 -18.01 -20.96 0.27
C PHE A 44 -16.50 -21.22 0.36
N SER A 45 -15.70 -20.18 0.60
CA SER A 45 -14.24 -20.31 0.80
C SER A 45 -13.91 -21.20 1.99
N GLU A 46 -14.58 -21.01 3.12
CA GLU A 46 -14.36 -21.80 4.34
C GLU A 46 -14.64 -23.30 4.10
N LYS A 47 -15.72 -23.62 3.37
CA LYS A 47 -16.04 -24.99 2.96
C LYS A 47 -15.02 -25.56 1.99
N ALA A 48 -14.59 -24.79 1.00
CA ALA A 48 -13.62 -25.23 0.00
C ALA A 48 -12.26 -25.56 0.64
N HIS A 49 -11.83 -24.76 1.61
CA HIS A 49 -10.57 -24.96 2.34
C HIS A 49 -10.73 -25.76 3.64
N ALA A 50 -11.85 -26.45 3.84
CA ALA A 50 -12.11 -27.23 5.05
C ALA A 50 -11.02 -28.29 5.26
N GLY A 51 -10.40 -28.28 6.44
CA GLY A 51 -9.29 -29.20 6.79
C GLY A 51 -7.90 -28.74 6.35
N GLN A 52 -7.77 -27.61 5.65
CA GLN A 52 -6.47 -27.00 5.32
C GLN A 52 -5.98 -26.12 6.48
N ILE A 53 -4.72 -26.31 6.88
CA ILE A 53 -4.05 -25.49 7.91
C ILE A 53 -2.88 -24.75 7.24
N ARG A 54 -2.74 -23.45 7.50
CA ARG A 54 -1.60 -22.67 6.99
C ARG A 54 -0.30 -23.15 7.63
N ARG A 55 0.84 -22.85 6.99
CA ARG A 55 2.18 -23.08 7.57
C ARG A 55 2.41 -22.32 8.90
N SER A 56 1.63 -21.26 9.17
CA SER A 56 1.60 -20.53 10.44
C SER A 56 0.88 -21.29 11.56
N GLY A 57 0.10 -22.33 11.25
CA GLY A 57 -0.76 -23.05 12.20
C GLY A 57 -2.18 -22.50 12.30
N GLU A 58 -2.50 -21.40 11.62
CA GLU A 58 -3.83 -20.79 11.60
C GLU A 58 -4.77 -21.49 10.59
N PRO A 59 -6.10 -21.39 10.79
CA PRO A 59 -7.07 -21.80 9.77
C PRO A 59 -6.80 -21.09 8.44
N TYR A 60 -6.89 -21.82 7.33
CA TYR A 60 -6.59 -21.29 6.00
C TYR A 60 -7.40 -20.02 5.67
N ILE A 61 -8.64 -19.94 6.16
CA ILE A 61 -9.58 -18.82 5.92
C ILE A 61 -9.05 -17.44 6.39
N SER A 62 -8.08 -17.41 7.31
CA SER A 62 -7.42 -16.17 7.76
C SER A 62 -6.83 -15.35 6.60
N HIS A 63 -6.30 -16.01 5.57
CA HIS A 63 -5.70 -15.32 4.44
C HIS A 63 -6.70 -14.70 3.49
N PRO A 64 -7.69 -15.44 2.96
CA PRO A 64 -8.75 -14.83 2.18
C PRO A 64 -9.44 -13.67 2.90
N LEU A 65 -9.67 -13.79 4.23
CA LEU A 65 -10.20 -12.69 5.04
C LEU A 65 -9.27 -11.47 5.05
N GLY A 66 -7.97 -11.65 5.29
CA GLY A 66 -7.02 -10.55 5.29
C GLY A 66 -6.86 -9.88 3.92
N VAL A 67 -6.96 -10.64 2.83
CA VAL A 67 -6.97 -10.09 1.46
C VAL A 67 -8.24 -9.29 1.21
N ALA A 68 -9.40 -9.81 1.57
CA ALA A 68 -10.68 -9.11 1.46
C ALA A 68 -10.71 -7.84 2.31
N GLY A 69 -10.11 -7.86 3.51
CA GLY A 69 -9.94 -6.69 4.38
C GLY A 69 -9.11 -5.59 3.72
N ILE A 70 -7.99 -5.94 3.07
CA ILE A 70 -7.18 -4.99 2.32
C ILE A 70 -7.99 -4.37 1.16
N LEU A 71 -8.79 -5.17 0.45
CA LEU A 71 -9.63 -4.67 -0.66
C LEU A 71 -10.76 -3.77 -0.15
N ALA A 72 -11.33 -4.08 1.02
CA ALA A 72 -12.32 -3.24 1.69
C ALA A 72 -11.72 -1.91 2.18
N ASP A 73 -10.50 -1.91 2.72
CA ASP A 73 -9.79 -0.66 3.07
C ASP A 73 -9.54 0.25 1.86
N LEU A 74 -9.38 -0.35 0.67
CA LEU A 74 -9.28 0.38 -0.59
C LEU A 74 -10.65 0.82 -1.13
N HIS A 75 -11.74 0.55 -0.41
CA HIS A 75 -13.11 0.93 -0.74
C HIS A 75 -13.57 0.37 -2.10
N LEU A 76 -13.18 -0.87 -2.41
CA LEU A 76 -13.54 -1.53 -3.67
C LEU A 76 -14.96 -2.11 -3.64
N ASP A 77 -15.46 -2.45 -4.82
CA ASP A 77 -16.78 -3.03 -5.04
C ASP A 77 -16.90 -4.47 -4.48
N LEU A 78 -18.13 -4.87 -4.16
CA LEU A 78 -18.41 -6.18 -3.55
C LEU A 78 -17.90 -7.37 -4.38
N PRO A 79 -18.00 -7.39 -5.73
CA PRO A 79 -17.40 -8.46 -6.54
C PRO A 79 -15.88 -8.58 -6.34
N THR A 80 -15.16 -7.47 -6.20
CA THR A 80 -13.72 -7.47 -5.93
C THR A 80 -13.41 -8.02 -4.54
N ILE A 81 -14.14 -7.56 -3.52
CA ILE A 81 -13.94 -8.02 -2.14
C ILE A 81 -14.27 -9.50 -2.02
N ALA A 82 -15.37 -9.96 -2.64
CA ALA A 82 -15.73 -11.37 -2.71
C ALA A 82 -14.65 -12.19 -3.44
N THR A 83 -14.06 -11.65 -4.51
CA THR A 83 -12.92 -12.30 -5.18
C THR A 83 -11.72 -12.43 -4.25
N GLY A 84 -11.47 -11.46 -3.36
CA GLY A 84 -10.46 -11.61 -2.31
C GLY A 84 -10.69 -12.82 -1.41
N LEU A 85 -11.95 -13.13 -1.09
CA LEU A 85 -12.31 -14.34 -0.33
C LEU A 85 -12.17 -15.63 -1.16
N LEU A 86 -12.30 -15.55 -2.48
CA LEU A 86 -12.37 -16.72 -3.36
C LEU A 86 -11.09 -16.99 -4.16
N HIS A 87 -10.11 -16.08 -4.14
CA HIS A 87 -9.02 -16.05 -5.14
C HIS A 87 -8.18 -17.34 -5.20
N ASP A 88 -7.97 -18.00 -4.07
CA ASP A 88 -7.18 -19.24 -4.01
C ASP A 88 -8.05 -20.51 -4.10
N THR A 89 -9.39 -20.40 -4.11
CA THR A 89 -10.28 -21.59 -4.14
C THR A 89 -10.05 -22.43 -5.39
N VAL A 90 -9.85 -21.79 -6.56
CA VAL A 90 -9.62 -22.49 -7.83
C VAL A 90 -8.20 -23.04 -7.95
N GLU A 91 -7.23 -22.51 -7.20
CA GLU A 91 -5.83 -22.97 -7.26
C GLU A 91 -5.55 -24.11 -6.27
N ASP A 92 -6.13 -24.03 -5.07
CA ASP A 92 -5.77 -24.87 -3.92
C ASP A 92 -6.87 -25.89 -3.54
N THR A 93 -8.00 -25.91 -4.26
CA THR A 93 -9.12 -26.82 -4.00
C THR A 93 -9.70 -27.40 -5.30
N ASP A 94 -10.70 -28.28 -5.19
CA ASP A 94 -11.38 -28.87 -6.34
C ASP A 94 -12.44 -27.95 -7.00
N VAL A 95 -12.60 -26.72 -6.48
CA VAL A 95 -13.56 -25.74 -7.02
C VAL A 95 -13.20 -25.33 -8.44
N THR A 96 -14.22 -25.30 -9.30
CA THR A 96 -14.11 -24.90 -10.71
C THR A 96 -14.58 -23.47 -10.96
N LEU A 97 -14.09 -22.84 -12.04
CA LEU A 97 -14.58 -21.53 -12.46
C LEU A 97 -16.08 -21.52 -12.78
N ASP A 98 -16.63 -22.62 -13.29
CA ASP A 98 -18.05 -22.75 -13.61
C ASP A 98 -18.92 -22.73 -12.33
N GLU A 99 -18.43 -23.31 -11.23
CA GLU A 99 -19.08 -23.21 -9.92
C GLU A 99 -19.04 -21.77 -9.38
N ILE A 100 -17.92 -21.07 -9.53
CA ILE A 100 -17.81 -19.65 -9.14
C ILE A 100 -18.82 -18.80 -9.95
N GLU A 101 -18.92 -19.02 -11.26
CA GLU A 101 -19.87 -18.29 -12.11
C GLU A 101 -21.32 -18.57 -11.71
N LYS A 102 -21.65 -19.83 -11.42
CA LYS A 102 -22.99 -20.23 -10.99
C LYS A 102 -23.38 -19.61 -9.64
N GLU A 103 -22.45 -19.53 -8.70
CA GLU A 103 -22.73 -19.07 -7.34
C GLU A 103 -22.61 -17.55 -7.17
N PHE A 104 -21.72 -16.89 -7.91
CA PHE A 104 -21.36 -15.47 -7.72
C PHE A 104 -21.44 -14.61 -8.98
N GLY A 105 -21.72 -15.21 -10.15
CA GLY A 105 -21.88 -14.52 -11.42
C GLY A 105 -20.60 -14.41 -12.26
N GLU A 106 -20.79 -14.01 -13.52
CA GLU A 106 -19.72 -13.90 -14.53
C GLU A 106 -18.60 -12.93 -14.11
N GLU A 107 -18.97 -11.86 -13.41
CA GLU A 107 -18.03 -10.82 -12.99
C GLU A 107 -16.99 -11.35 -12.00
N VAL A 108 -17.42 -12.03 -10.93
CA VAL A 108 -16.50 -12.65 -9.95
C VAL A 108 -15.66 -13.72 -10.62
N ARG A 109 -16.27 -14.56 -11.47
CA ARG A 109 -15.55 -15.58 -12.23
C ARG A 109 -14.47 -14.99 -13.12
N HIS A 110 -14.73 -13.86 -13.79
CA HIS A 110 -13.75 -13.17 -14.62
C HIS A 110 -12.54 -12.70 -13.80
N ILE A 111 -12.78 -12.12 -12.62
CA ILE A 111 -11.69 -11.62 -11.77
C ILE A 111 -10.87 -12.79 -11.20
N VAL A 112 -11.54 -13.85 -10.70
CA VAL A 112 -10.87 -15.06 -10.18
C VAL A 112 -9.99 -15.71 -11.24
N ASP A 113 -10.52 -15.94 -12.45
CA ASP A 113 -9.76 -16.48 -13.59
C ASP A 113 -8.54 -15.61 -13.93
N GLY A 114 -8.71 -14.28 -13.91
CA GLY A 114 -7.62 -13.33 -14.11
C GLY A 114 -6.50 -13.50 -13.07
N VAL A 115 -6.85 -13.60 -11.79
CA VAL A 115 -5.88 -13.74 -10.68
C VAL A 115 -5.13 -15.07 -10.78
N THR A 116 -5.84 -16.18 -10.99
CA THR A 116 -5.26 -17.53 -11.18
C THR A 116 -4.28 -17.56 -12.36
N LYS A 117 -4.62 -16.93 -13.49
CA LYS A 117 -3.72 -16.85 -14.65
C LYS A 117 -2.42 -16.11 -14.33
N ILE A 118 -2.48 -15.07 -13.49
CA ILE A 118 -1.30 -14.32 -13.08
C ILE A 118 -0.40 -15.14 -12.16
N SER A 119 -0.97 -15.87 -11.21
CA SER A 119 -0.22 -16.77 -10.32
C SER A 119 0.61 -17.79 -11.11
N LYS A 120 0.10 -18.26 -12.26
CA LYS A 120 0.77 -19.23 -13.15
C LYS A 120 1.82 -18.61 -14.08
N MET A 121 1.98 -17.29 -14.14
CA MET A 121 2.97 -16.65 -15.00
C MET A 121 4.39 -16.77 -14.42
N ASN A 122 5.31 -17.32 -15.22
CA ASN A 122 6.72 -17.38 -14.87
C ASN A 122 7.38 -16.01 -15.01
N PHE A 123 7.53 -15.29 -13.89
CA PHE A 123 8.35 -14.08 -13.83
C PHE A 123 9.83 -14.46 -13.89
N ARG A 124 10.54 -13.91 -14.87
CA ARG A 124 12.00 -14.11 -14.99
C ARG A 124 12.70 -13.17 -14.02
N ASN A 125 13.55 -13.73 -13.15
CA ASN A 125 14.26 -13.02 -12.10
C ASN A 125 15.50 -12.30 -12.64
N THR A 126 15.31 -11.16 -13.29
CA THR A 126 16.43 -10.25 -13.59
C THR A 126 15.94 -8.81 -13.59
N HIS A 127 16.63 -7.91 -12.88
CA HIS A 127 16.30 -6.47 -12.84
C HIS A 127 16.13 -5.85 -14.24
N GLU A 128 16.90 -6.32 -15.23
CA GLU A 128 16.81 -5.86 -16.63
C GLU A 128 15.45 -6.15 -17.28
N LYS A 129 14.67 -7.11 -16.77
CA LYS A 129 13.37 -7.53 -17.29
C LYS A 129 12.19 -7.04 -16.45
N GLN A 130 12.44 -6.16 -15.47
CA GLN A 130 11.39 -5.54 -14.66
C GLN A 130 10.30 -4.89 -15.53
N GLY A 131 10.71 -4.11 -16.54
CA GLY A 131 9.79 -3.45 -17.46
C GLY A 131 8.93 -4.44 -18.24
N GLU A 132 9.51 -5.56 -18.67
CA GLU A 132 8.80 -6.62 -19.41
C GLU A 132 7.84 -7.38 -18.51
N ASN A 133 8.24 -7.74 -17.29
CA ASN A 133 7.37 -8.44 -16.33
C ASN A 133 6.15 -7.59 -15.98
N ILE A 134 6.36 -6.29 -15.70
CA ILE A 134 5.26 -5.37 -15.43
C ILE A 134 4.37 -5.19 -16.68
N ARG A 135 4.96 -5.09 -17.88
CA ARG A 135 4.18 -4.98 -19.13
C ARG A 135 3.35 -6.24 -19.38
N LYS A 136 3.91 -7.43 -19.12
CA LYS A 136 3.21 -8.71 -19.23
C LYS A 136 2.04 -8.79 -18.25
N MET A 137 2.24 -8.36 -17.01
CA MET A 137 1.15 -8.24 -16.04
C MET A 137 0.06 -7.32 -16.59
N ILE A 138 0.38 -6.05 -16.90
CA ILE A 138 -0.61 -5.08 -17.39
C ILE A 138 -1.36 -5.59 -18.64
N VAL A 139 -0.68 -6.24 -19.58
CA VAL A 139 -1.30 -6.80 -20.79
C VAL A 139 -2.21 -7.99 -20.47
N ALA A 140 -1.77 -8.91 -19.60
CA ALA A 140 -2.60 -10.01 -19.13
C ALA A 140 -3.86 -9.52 -18.39
N MET A 141 -3.80 -8.32 -17.83
CA MET A 141 -4.84 -7.65 -17.06
C MET A 141 -5.65 -6.63 -17.86
N GLY A 142 -5.37 -6.49 -19.16
CA GLY A 142 -5.75 -5.33 -19.98
C GLY A 142 -7.25 -5.05 -20.18
N LYS A 143 -8.12 -5.74 -19.45
CA LYS A 143 -9.57 -5.53 -19.44
C LYS A 143 -10.13 -5.13 -18.07
N ASP A 144 -9.47 -5.50 -16.97
CA ASP A 144 -10.00 -5.24 -15.63
C ASP A 144 -8.89 -4.97 -14.61
N VAL A 145 -8.84 -3.74 -14.09
CA VAL A 145 -7.87 -3.31 -13.07
C VAL A 145 -8.09 -4.04 -11.73
N ARG A 146 -9.29 -4.54 -11.45
CA ARG A 146 -9.64 -5.23 -10.20
C ARG A 146 -8.79 -6.49 -9.99
N VAL A 147 -8.46 -7.19 -11.08
CA VAL A 147 -7.53 -8.33 -11.06
C VAL A 147 -6.16 -7.92 -10.48
N VAL A 148 -5.68 -6.71 -10.81
CA VAL A 148 -4.42 -6.19 -10.26
C VAL A 148 -4.53 -5.89 -8.79
N LEU A 149 -5.64 -5.28 -8.39
CA LEU A 149 -5.89 -4.89 -7.01
C LEU A 149 -5.94 -6.11 -6.11
N VAL A 150 -6.66 -7.17 -6.53
CA VAL A 150 -6.69 -8.46 -5.82
C VAL A 150 -5.29 -9.04 -5.70
N LYS A 151 -4.50 -9.06 -6.78
CA LYS A 151 -3.14 -9.63 -6.72
C LYS A 151 -2.18 -8.82 -5.85
N LEU A 152 -2.32 -7.50 -5.83
CA LEU A 152 -1.55 -6.63 -4.94
C LEU A 152 -1.95 -6.84 -3.46
N ALA A 153 -3.24 -7.02 -3.19
CA ALA A 153 -3.76 -7.32 -1.86
C ALA A 153 -3.28 -8.68 -1.35
N ASP A 154 -3.36 -9.73 -2.17
CA ASP A 154 -2.77 -11.05 -1.93
C ASP A 154 -1.28 -10.91 -1.58
N ARG A 155 -0.49 -10.27 -2.47
CA ARG A 155 0.94 -10.10 -2.22
C ARG A 155 1.23 -9.33 -0.94
N LEU A 156 0.46 -8.28 -0.63
CA LEU A 156 0.63 -7.50 0.58
C LEU A 156 0.36 -8.33 1.83
N HIS A 157 -0.75 -9.08 1.86
CA HIS A 157 -1.05 -9.98 2.97
C HIS A 157 0.05 -11.03 3.14
N ASN A 158 0.53 -11.62 2.05
CA ASN A 158 1.62 -12.58 2.07
C ASN A 158 2.93 -11.99 2.63
N MET A 159 3.23 -10.73 2.32
CA MET A 159 4.37 -10.01 2.91
C MET A 159 4.19 -9.72 4.41
N ARG A 160 2.96 -9.44 4.87
CA ARG A 160 2.64 -9.25 6.30
C ARG A 160 2.89 -10.54 7.10
N THR A 161 2.56 -11.71 6.54
CA THR A 161 2.70 -13.02 7.20
C THR A 161 4.00 -13.79 6.84
N LEU A 162 4.97 -13.14 6.20
CA LEU A 162 6.14 -13.80 5.59
C LEU A 162 7.12 -14.41 6.62
N ASN A 163 7.05 -14.00 7.88
CA ASN A 163 7.91 -14.46 8.97
C ASN A 163 7.90 -15.98 9.21
N HIS A 164 6.84 -16.68 8.79
CA HIS A 164 6.70 -18.14 8.92
C HIS A 164 7.42 -18.93 7.82
N MET A 165 7.95 -18.25 6.78
CA MET A 165 8.65 -18.91 5.67
C MET A 165 10.15 -19.07 5.96
N PRO A 166 10.84 -20.05 5.34
CA PRO A 166 12.30 -20.16 5.41
C PRO A 166 13.02 -18.91 4.86
N PRO A 167 14.18 -18.50 5.42
CA PRO A 167 14.87 -17.26 5.04
C PRO A 167 15.13 -17.09 3.54
N GLU A 168 15.50 -18.17 2.85
CA GLU A 168 15.72 -18.15 1.39
C GLU A 168 14.43 -17.75 0.63
N LYS A 169 13.29 -18.30 1.04
CA LYS A 169 11.99 -17.95 0.45
C LYS A 169 11.58 -16.51 0.80
N GLN A 170 11.85 -16.06 2.03
CA GLN A 170 11.58 -14.69 2.45
C GLN A 170 12.33 -13.70 1.55
N ALA A 171 13.63 -13.89 1.36
CA ALA A 171 14.46 -13.03 0.52
C ALA A 171 13.97 -13.04 -0.95
N ARG A 172 13.71 -14.22 -1.52
CA ARG A 172 13.21 -14.35 -2.90
C ARG A 172 11.89 -13.59 -3.11
N ILE A 173 10.93 -13.77 -2.21
CA ILE A 173 9.62 -13.10 -2.27
C ILE A 173 9.78 -11.59 -2.09
N ALA A 174 10.67 -11.15 -1.20
CA ALA A 174 10.96 -9.73 -0.99
C ALA A 174 11.58 -9.08 -2.24
N PHE A 175 12.55 -9.72 -2.90
CA PHE A 175 13.14 -9.21 -4.15
C PHE A 175 12.10 -9.13 -5.27
N GLU A 176 11.30 -10.18 -5.46
CA GLU A 176 10.20 -10.17 -6.44
C GLU A 176 9.21 -9.03 -6.16
N THR A 177 8.90 -8.79 -4.89
CA THR A 177 7.99 -7.72 -4.46
C THR A 177 8.54 -6.33 -4.77
N LEU A 178 9.83 -6.08 -4.52
CA LEU A 178 10.49 -4.82 -4.87
C LEU A 178 10.60 -4.60 -6.38
N ASP A 179 10.82 -5.67 -7.13
CA ASP A 179 11.01 -5.59 -8.58
C ASP A 179 9.70 -5.49 -9.33
N ILE A 180 8.63 -6.13 -8.89
CA ILE A 180 7.42 -6.27 -9.70
C ILE A 180 6.24 -5.54 -9.04
N TYR A 181 5.87 -5.94 -7.83
CA TYR A 181 4.60 -5.56 -7.21
C TYR A 181 4.60 -4.13 -6.66
N ALA A 182 5.65 -3.70 -5.96
CA ALA A 182 5.75 -2.33 -5.47
C ALA A 182 5.78 -1.28 -6.61
N PRO A 183 6.58 -1.45 -7.69
CA PRO A 183 6.53 -0.57 -8.86
C PRO A 183 5.17 -0.57 -9.55
N LEU A 184 4.49 -1.72 -9.61
CA LEU A 184 3.14 -1.83 -10.18
C LEU A 184 2.13 -1.01 -9.36
N ALA A 185 2.11 -1.16 -8.03
CA ALA A 185 1.28 -0.34 -7.15
C ALA A 185 1.58 1.16 -7.33
N GLY A 186 2.86 1.52 -7.49
CA GLY A 186 3.27 2.89 -7.77
C GLY A 186 2.74 3.44 -9.10
N ARG A 187 2.72 2.63 -10.16
CA ARG A 187 2.16 3.01 -11.47
C ARG A 187 0.65 3.22 -11.42
N LEU A 188 -0.05 2.45 -10.60
CA LEU A 188 -1.49 2.60 -10.36
C LEU A 188 -1.84 3.74 -9.39
N GLY A 189 -0.84 4.41 -8.81
CA GLY A 189 -1.06 5.50 -7.87
C GLY A 189 -1.40 5.05 -6.44
N ILE A 190 -1.33 3.76 -6.15
CA ILE A 190 -1.70 3.18 -4.84
C ILE A 190 -0.51 3.27 -3.89
N SER A 191 -0.27 4.48 -3.38
CA SER A 191 0.93 4.77 -2.58
C SER A 191 0.96 4.00 -1.25
N SER A 192 -0.19 3.71 -0.64
CA SER A 192 -0.28 2.99 0.64
C SER A 192 0.29 1.58 0.50
N ILE A 193 -0.24 0.79 -0.43
CA ILE A 193 0.26 -0.56 -0.76
C ILE A 193 1.73 -0.50 -1.15
N LYS A 194 2.11 0.43 -2.04
CA LYS A 194 3.50 0.55 -2.50
C LYS A 194 4.46 0.69 -1.32
N VAL A 195 4.22 1.68 -0.45
CA VAL A 195 5.10 2.01 0.67
C VAL A 195 5.22 0.82 1.61
N GLU A 196 4.11 0.15 1.88
CA GLU A 196 4.09 -1.00 2.77
C GLU A 196 4.83 -2.21 2.19
N LEU A 197 4.60 -2.53 0.91
CA LEU A 197 5.36 -3.55 0.19
C LEU A 197 6.86 -3.25 0.18
N GLU A 198 7.26 -2.00 -0.06
CA GLU A 198 8.67 -1.57 -0.06
C GLU A 198 9.32 -1.78 1.31
N ASP A 199 8.69 -1.34 2.41
CA ASP A 199 9.24 -1.48 3.76
C ASP A 199 9.25 -2.93 4.25
N LEU A 200 8.18 -3.70 3.99
CA LEU A 200 8.16 -5.13 4.31
C LEU A 200 9.23 -5.87 3.53
N SER A 201 9.39 -5.57 2.25
CA SER A 201 10.43 -6.22 1.44
C SER A 201 11.83 -5.84 1.91
N PHE A 202 12.06 -4.57 2.25
CA PHE A 202 13.35 -4.13 2.80
C PHE A 202 13.74 -4.91 4.06
N ARG A 203 12.77 -5.14 4.95
CA ARG A 203 12.99 -5.92 6.17
C ARG A 203 13.51 -7.34 5.90
N TYR A 204 13.04 -8.00 4.84
CA TYR A 204 13.41 -9.38 4.52
C TYR A 204 14.55 -9.49 3.51
N SER A 205 14.73 -8.51 2.63
CA SER A 205 15.82 -8.50 1.64
C SER A 205 17.16 -8.08 2.25
N GLU A 206 17.14 -7.14 3.20
CA GLU A 206 18.33 -6.51 3.79
C GLU A 206 18.12 -6.29 5.31
N PRO A 207 17.96 -7.37 6.12
CA PRO A 207 17.53 -7.28 7.50
C PRO A 207 18.46 -6.46 8.39
N GLU A 208 19.78 -6.62 8.24
CA GLU A 208 20.76 -5.87 9.03
C GLU A 208 20.66 -4.36 8.80
N ALA A 209 20.56 -3.95 7.53
CA ALA A 209 20.40 -2.54 7.16
C ALA A 209 19.06 -1.98 7.65
N TYR A 210 17.98 -2.77 7.55
CA TYR A 210 16.66 -2.40 8.05
C TYR A 210 16.68 -2.13 9.56
N TYR A 211 17.13 -3.09 10.36
CA TYR A 211 17.14 -2.95 11.81
C TYR A 211 18.11 -1.86 12.30
N SER A 212 19.26 -1.71 11.64
CA SER A 212 20.19 -0.59 11.89
C SER A 212 19.52 0.76 11.65
N LEU A 213 18.81 0.91 10.51
CA LEU A 213 18.10 2.14 10.19
C LEU A 213 16.97 2.42 11.19
N VAL A 214 16.18 1.41 11.55
CA VAL A 214 15.11 1.54 12.56
C VAL A 214 15.67 2.05 13.90
N GLN A 215 16.81 1.53 14.35
CA GLN A 215 17.46 2.00 15.57
C GLN A 215 17.92 3.46 15.46
N LYS A 216 18.58 3.84 14.35
CA LYS A 216 19.02 5.22 14.11
C LYS A 216 17.85 6.21 14.07
N VAL A 217 16.76 5.83 13.40
CA VAL A 217 15.53 6.66 13.30
C VAL A 217 14.83 6.80 14.64
N SER A 218 14.85 5.75 15.48
CA SER A 218 14.22 5.73 16.80
C SER A 218 14.96 6.58 17.83
N LYS A 219 16.31 6.62 17.78
CA LYS A 219 17.13 7.42 18.73
C LYS A 219 16.80 8.91 18.71
N LYS A 220 16.50 9.47 17.53
CA LYS A 220 16.17 10.90 17.34
C LYS A 220 14.67 11.18 17.33
N LYS A 221 13.83 10.27 17.84
CA LYS A 221 12.37 10.38 17.74
C LYS A 221 11.82 11.62 18.47
N LYS A 222 12.17 11.80 19.75
CA LYS A 222 11.65 12.92 20.57
C LYS A 222 12.05 14.28 20.03
N GLU A 223 13.32 14.43 19.63
CA GLU A 223 13.84 15.66 19.02
C GLU A 223 13.10 15.97 17.72
N ARG A 224 12.84 14.95 16.90
CA ARG A 224 12.11 15.07 15.64
C ARG A 224 10.64 15.45 15.85
N GLU A 225 9.95 14.83 16.81
CA GLU A 225 8.56 15.16 17.13
C GLU A 225 8.43 16.61 17.60
N LYS A 226 9.33 17.05 18.49
CA LYS A 226 9.37 18.45 18.94
C LYS A 226 9.58 19.41 17.78
N TYR A 227 10.52 19.12 16.88
CA TYR A 227 10.77 19.94 15.69
C TYR A 227 9.58 19.96 14.72
N ILE A 228 8.88 18.83 14.53
CA ILE A 228 7.65 18.76 13.72
C ILE A 228 6.58 19.68 14.33
N ASP A 229 6.39 19.62 15.65
CA ASP A 229 5.38 20.43 16.35
C ASP A 229 5.69 21.92 16.29
N GLU A 230 6.97 22.31 16.40
CA GLU A 230 7.43 23.70 16.24
C GLU A 230 7.13 24.20 14.82
N VAL A 231 7.58 23.50 13.79
CA VAL A 231 7.35 23.90 12.39
C VAL A 231 5.86 23.89 12.04
N LYS A 232 5.08 22.95 12.57
CA LYS A 232 3.64 22.90 12.36
C LYS A 232 2.96 24.14 12.94
N LYS A 233 3.35 24.61 14.13
CA LYS A 233 2.81 25.84 14.72
C LYS A 233 3.14 27.08 13.88
N ASP A 234 4.37 27.16 13.38
CA ASP A 234 4.78 28.28 12.52
C ASP A 234 3.98 28.29 11.21
N LEU A 235 3.82 27.12 10.57
CA LEU A 235 3.01 26.96 9.36
C LEU A 235 1.54 27.31 9.60
N GLU A 236 0.94 26.80 10.68
CA GLU A 236 -0.46 27.06 11.02
C GLU A 236 -0.70 28.56 11.25
N SER A 237 0.21 29.21 11.98
CA SER A 237 0.12 30.64 12.27
C SER A 237 0.26 31.49 11.02
N GLU A 238 1.03 31.07 10.02
CA GLU A 238 1.19 31.83 8.78
C GLU A 238 0.02 31.59 7.82
N ILE A 239 -0.39 30.33 7.65
CA ILE A 239 -1.48 29.95 6.76
C ILE A 239 -2.80 30.57 7.23
N ALA A 240 -3.07 30.58 8.55
CA ALA A 240 -4.27 31.18 9.12
C ALA A 240 -4.41 32.70 8.87
N LYS A 241 -3.34 33.40 8.47
CA LYS A 241 -3.41 34.83 8.12
C LYS A 241 -4.13 35.08 6.79
N SER A 242 -4.04 34.13 5.86
CA SER A 242 -4.50 34.29 4.48
C SER A 242 -5.62 33.29 4.14
N ILE A 243 -5.47 32.04 4.56
CA ILE A 243 -6.38 30.95 4.27
C ILE A 243 -7.28 30.70 5.48
N LYS A 244 -8.57 30.97 5.30
CA LYS A 244 -9.61 30.77 6.34
C LYS A 244 -10.38 29.45 6.17
N SER A 245 -10.17 28.76 5.06
CA SER A 245 -10.72 27.43 4.80
C SER A 245 -10.02 26.37 5.65
N ASN A 246 -10.63 25.19 5.72
CA ASN A 246 -10.05 24.06 6.42
C ASN A 246 -8.75 23.65 5.73
N HIS A 247 -7.69 23.48 6.52
CA HIS A 247 -6.43 22.95 6.03
C HIS A 247 -5.88 21.92 7.01
N GLU A 248 -5.22 20.89 6.51
CA GLU A 248 -4.57 19.88 7.33
C GLU A 248 -3.06 19.94 7.14
N ILE A 249 -2.34 20.27 8.22
CA ILE A 249 -0.87 20.21 8.26
C ILE A 249 -0.44 18.94 8.99
N SER A 250 0.36 18.13 8.30
CA SER A 250 0.91 16.89 8.85
C SER A 250 2.40 16.73 8.57
N GLY A 251 3.14 16.25 9.56
CA GLY A 251 4.51 15.77 9.34
C GLY A 251 4.45 14.41 8.63
N ARG A 252 5.07 14.31 7.46
CA ARG A 252 5.20 13.07 6.71
C ARG A 252 6.60 12.46 6.95
N PRO A 253 6.73 11.42 7.78
CA PRO A 253 7.98 10.70 7.87
C PRO A 253 8.27 9.99 6.54
N LYS A 254 9.52 10.00 6.09
CA LYS A 254 9.93 9.11 5.00
C LYS A 254 9.95 7.67 5.49
N HIS A 255 9.39 6.76 4.69
CA HIS A 255 9.44 5.33 4.95
C HIS A 255 10.86 4.76 4.76
N PHE A 256 11.14 3.64 5.41
CA PHE A 256 12.49 3.12 5.61
C PHE A 256 13.19 2.79 4.29
N TYR A 257 12.50 2.15 3.36
CA TYR A 257 13.08 1.76 2.08
C TYR A 257 13.49 2.97 1.23
N SER A 258 12.71 4.06 1.22
CA SER A 258 13.10 5.29 0.52
C SER A 258 14.34 5.96 1.12
N ILE A 259 14.51 5.90 2.44
CA ILE A 259 15.72 6.41 3.11
C ILE A 259 16.91 5.54 2.70
N PHE A 260 16.77 4.21 2.80
CA PHE A 260 17.80 3.26 2.39
C PHE A 260 18.22 3.44 0.93
N LYS A 261 17.26 3.57 0.02
CA LYS A 261 17.51 3.80 -1.41
C LYS A 261 18.31 5.09 -1.65
N LYS A 262 18.00 6.16 -0.91
CA LYS A 262 18.76 7.43 -1.00
C LYS A 262 20.17 7.30 -0.44
N MET A 263 20.33 6.63 0.70
CA MET A 263 21.65 6.35 1.29
C MET A 263 22.52 5.56 0.31
N LYS A 264 22.00 4.47 -0.25
CA LYS A 264 22.71 3.61 -1.21
C LYS A 264 23.05 4.33 -2.51
N MET A 265 22.10 5.08 -3.08
CA MET A 265 22.30 5.81 -4.34
C MET A 265 23.35 6.93 -4.23
N ARG A 266 23.43 7.60 -3.08
CA ARG A 266 24.36 8.73 -2.87
C ARG A 266 25.65 8.34 -2.15
N GLY A 267 25.73 7.12 -1.62
CA GLY A 267 26.86 6.67 -0.79
C GLY A 267 27.00 7.48 0.50
N ILE A 268 25.88 7.91 1.09
CA ILE A 268 25.86 8.77 2.29
C ILE A 268 25.30 8.03 3.51
N ASP A 269 25.76 8.45 4.68
CA ASP A 269 25.24 7.99 5.96
C ASP A 269 23.86 8.59 6.27
N TYR A 270 23.14 7.96 7.20
CA TYR A 270 21.81 8.39 7.65
C TYR A 270 21.82 9.86 8.12
N GLU A 271 22.86 10.27 8.85
CA GLU A 271 23.05 11.61 9.38
C GLU A 271 23.16 12.68 8.29
N GLN A 272 23.58 12.29 7.07
CA GLN A 272 23.77 13.17 5.92
C GLN A 272 22.54 13.22 5.00
N VAL A 273 21.48 12.46 5.31
CA VAL A 273 20.23 12.52 4.55
C VAL A 273 19.47 13.79 4.95
N TYR A 274 19.85 14.92 4.35
CA TYR A 274 19.01 16.11 4.29
C TYR A 274 17.68 15.69 3.61
N ASP A 275 16.54 16.08 4.17
CA ASP A 275 15.17 15.68 3.79
C ASP A 275 14.56 14.46 4.51
N ILE A 276 15.00 13.97 5.68
CA ILE A 276 14.26 12.87 6.35
C ILE A 276 12.81 13.28 6.70
N LEU A 277 12.62 14.58 6.93
CA LEU A 277 11.35 15.21 7.25
C LEU A 277 10.72 15.85 6.02
N ALA A 278 9.41 15.66 5.86
CA ALA A 278 8.60 16.40 4.93
C ALA A 278 7.33 16.87 5.65
N PHE A 279 6.77 17.99 5.24
CA PHE A 279 5.47 18.46 5.70
C PHE A 279 4.49 18.37 4.54
N ARG A 280 3.28 17.91 4.82
CA ARG A 280 2.17 17.89 3.88
C ARG A 280 1.13 18.88 4.38
N ILE A 281 0.69 19.73 3.47
CA ILE A 281 -0.39 20.69 3.68
C ILE A 281 -1.48 20.32 2.67
N CYS A 282 -2.64 19.95 3.16
CA CYS A 282 -3.82 19.69 2.35
C CYS A 282 -4.75 20.91 2.44
N VAL A 283 -5.20 21.39 1.29
CA VAL A 283 -6.13 22.52 1.13
C VAL A 283 -7.24 22.12 0.15
N ASP A 284 -8.31 22.88 0.13
CA ASP A 284 -9.53 22.51 -0.61
C ASP A 284 -9.41 22.81 -2.12
N THR A 285 -8.59 23.80 -2.51
CA THR A 285 -8.54 24.28 -3.90
C THR A 285 -7.12 24.42 -4.47
N ILE A 286 -7.02 24.41 -5.80
CA ILE A 286 -5.75 24.62 -6.51
C ILE A 286 -5.16 26.02 -6.26
N PRO A 287 -5.93 27.13 -6.31
CA PRO A 287 -5.40 28.45 -5.99
C PRO A 287 -4.76 28.52 -4.59
N GLU A 288 -5.40 27.92 -3.59
CA GLU A 288 -4.86 27.84 -2.23
C GLU A 288 -3.52 27.10 -2.17
N CYS A 289 -3.28 26.09 -3.03
CA CYS A 289 -1.97 25.42 -3.10
C CYS A 289 -0.84 26.41 -3.43
N TYR A 290 -1.06 27.30 -4.40
CA TYR A 290 -0.05 28.29 -4.81
C TYR A 290 0.07 29.44 -3.81
N GLU A 291 -1.03 29.80 -3.13
CA GLU A 291 -1.01 30.76 -2.04
C GLU A 291 -0.17 30.24 -0.86
N VAL A 292 -0.41 29.01 -0.43
CA VAL A 292 0.41 28.32 0.60
C VAL A 292 1.88 28.30 0.19
N LEU A 293 2.19 28.00 -1.08
CA LEU A 293 3.57 28.01 -1.57
C LEU A 293 4.23 29.38 -1.37
N GLY A 294 3.52 30.47 -1.69
CA GLY A 294 4.01 31.84 -1.50
C GLY A 294 4.26 32.17 -0.03
N LEU A 295 3.35 31.77 0.86
CA LEU A 295 3.51 31.93 2.31
C LEU A 295 4.74 31.18 2.84
N ILE A 296 4.95 29.94 2.39
CA ILE A 296 6.11 29.13 2.78
C ILE A 296 7.42 29.78 2.31
N HIS A 297 7.47 30.30 1.07
CA HIS A 297 8.66 30.97 0.53
C HIS A 297 8.96 32.31 1.21
N ASN A 298 7.95 32.94 1.83
CA ASN A 298 8.12 34.12 2.66
C ASN A 298 8.70 33.77 4.04
N LEU A 299 8.26 32.65 4.64
CA LEU A 299 8.81 32.14 5.90
C LEU A 299 10.23 31.62 5.77
N TRP A 300 10.50 30.83 4.72
CA TRP A 300 11.79 30.19 4.49
C TRP A 300 12.24 30.37 3.05
N LYS A 301 13.52 30.76 2.89
CA LYS A 301 14.13 30.93 1.58
C LYS A 301 14.20 29.57 0.85
N PRO A 302 13.58 29.42 -0.33
CA PRO A 302 13.58 28.16 -1.06
C PRO A 302 14.97 27.82 -1.61
N ILE A 303 15.29 26.53 -1.67
CA ILE A 303 16.52 26.04 -2.27
C ILE A 303 16.37 26.04 -3.81
N PRO A 304 17.25 26.74 -4.55
CA PRO A 304 17.18 26.78 -6.01
C PRO A 304 17.19 25.39 -6.66
N GLY A 305 16.33 25.20 -7.66
CA GLY A 305 16.21 23.93 -8.39
C GLY A 305 15.53 22.79 -7.62
N ARG A 306 14.98 23.05 -6.42
CA ARG A 306 14.24 22.06 -5.61
C ARG A 306 12.72 22.25 -5.62
N PHE A 307 12.20 23.23 -6.35
CA PHE A 307 10.78 23.38 -6.61
C PHE A 307 10.32 22.46 -7.75
N LYS A 308 9.17 21.79 -7.57
CA LYS A 308 8.51 20.98 -8.60
C LYS A 308 7.01 21.18 -8.54
N ASP A 309 6.43 21.52 -9.68
CA ASP A 309 5.00 21.71 -9.84
C ASP A 309 4.37 20.49 -10.51
N PHE A 310 3.85 19.56 -9.70
CA PHE A 310 3.09 18.42 -10.22
C PHE A 310 1.59 18.72 -10.37
N ILE A 311 1.11 19.93 -10.05
CA ILE A 311 -0.25 20.33 -10.37
C ILE A 311 -0.32 20.66 -11.86
N ALA A 312 0.59 21.51 -12.34
CA ALA A 312 0.71 21.87 -13.75
C ALA A 312 1.27 20.73 -14.61
N MET A 313 2.19 19.93 -14.05
CA MET A 313 2.78 18.77 -14.73
C MET A 313 2.55 17.49 -13.92
N PRO A 314 1.35 16.90 -13.95
CA PRO A 314 1.05 15.66 -13.23
C PRO A 314 1.99 14.53 -13.60
N LYS A 315 2.28 13.65 -12.66
CA LYS A 315 3.02 12.41 -12.96
C LYS A 315 2.15 11.46 -13.79
N ASN A 316 2.79 10.47 -14.41
CA ASN A 316 2.12 9.43 -15.21
C ASN A 316 1.03 8.65 -14.45
N ASN A 317 1.04 8.65 -13.12
CA ASN A 317 0.04 8.02 -12.26
C ASN A 317 -1.00 9.02 -11.72
N ASN A 318 -1.17 10.15 -12.40
CA ASN A 318 -2.06 11.26 -12.03
C ASN A 318 -1.77 11.91 -10.67
N TYR A 319 -0.59 11.65 -10.07
CA TYR A 319 -0.18 12.32 -8.84
C TYR A 319 0.02 13.82 -9.08
N GLN A 320 -0.67 14.64 -8.27
CA GLN A 320 -0.60 16.10 -8.28
C GLN A 320 -0.25 16.65 -6.88
N SER A 321 0.70 17.58 -6.83
CA SER A 321 1.16 18.26 -5.61
C SER A 321 2.22 19.32 -5.95
N LEU A 322 2.41 20.34 -5.11
CA LEU A 322 3.55 21.25 -5.18
C LEU A 322 4.64 20.78 -4.21
N HIS A 323 5.86 20.57 -4.70
CA HIS A 323 7.01 20.20 -3.88
C HIS A 323 7.99 21.37 -3.82
N THR A 324 8.39 21.76 -2.61
CA THR A 324 9.46 22.75 -2.38
C THR A 324 10.39 22.23 -1.28
N THR A 325 11.65 22.65 -1.30
CA THR A 325 12.65 22.35 -0.25
C THR A 325 13.29 23.63 0.22
#